data_AF-A0A2T3J4I5-F1
#
_entry.id   AF-A0A2T3J4I5-F1
#
_cell.length_a   1.000
_cell.length_b   1.000
_cell.length_c   1.000
_cell.angle_alpha   90.00
_cell.angle_beta   90.00
_cell.angle_gamma   90.00
#
_symmetry.space_group_name_H-M   'P 1'
#
loop_
_entity.id
_entity.type
_entity.pdbx_description
1 polymer ?
#
loop_
_entity_poly.entity_id
_entity_poly.type
_entity_poly.pdbx_seq_one_letter_code
_entity_poly.pdbx_strand_id
1 'polypeptide(L)'
;MSQKIVKSRFNLLGKCQSVVYDDKSLVIEYKSSTRTVDYSDILGFCTIERSLLGHRLEITTDDGVIQVGGLSHFKSRPHFDAINLAISKMIESRIHNTYSEFSKFVNRRYLRESKVHELQSIIEPMVLLFNRNNESWKQHVPDEPFRKMKKLSEFYPISNSAEFLRDHHVQKVLSSRQSFYDTIESNPLTEEQRLSVVQDDDFNMVLAAAGTGKTSVMVAKTTDIIQRQLAKPEEVMVLAYGSKAAEELKERSKERLKAANINFNLDKQISTFHSRGYQIIAQAQNMSVEEFRKLRMSRLVKDGARLEFINNWLVTFIEESDENLNAFIDTVYYAYNPLLSESEEAHQEALKGKKYITLNGVEVKGYQEVLIGNWLFRNGINYMYEPNYANQTGCDVGYPYNPDFHVRDT
;
A
#
# COMPACT_ATOMS: atom_id res chain seq x y z
N MET A 1 -58.59 -2.97 -6.99
CA MET A 1 -59.45 -1.92 -7.61
C MET A 1 -58.72 -0.60 -7.47
N SER A 2 -58.60 0.19 -8.53
CA SER A 2 -57.94 1.49 -8.45
C SER A 2 -58.77 2.48 -7.63
N GLN A 3 -58.08 3.27 -6.80
CA GLN A 3 -58.68 4.33 -5.98
C GLN A 3 -58.15 5.69 -6.43
N LYS A 4 -58.90 6.76 -6.17
CA LYS A 4 -58.62 8.09 -6.75
C LYS A 4 -58.71 9.19 -5.70
N ILE A 5 -57.62 9.94 -5.54
CA ILE A 5 -57.56 11.19 -4.78
C ILE A 5 -57.76 12.34 -5.77
N VAL A 6 -58.84 13.10 -5.61
CA VAL A 6 -59.14 14.24 -6.49
C VAL A 6 -58.53 15.55 -6.00
N LYS A 7 -58.34 16.50 -6.91
CA LYS A 7 -57.90 17.86 -6.57
C LYS A 7 -58.83 18.55 -5.56
N SER A 8 -58.26 19.42 -4.75
CA SER A 8 -58.98 20.28 -3.81
C SER A 8 -59.88 21.27 -4.56
N ARG A 9 -61.08 21.50 -4.02
CA ARG A 9 -62.01 22.53 -4.53
C ARG A 9 -61.43 23.94 -4.38
N PHE A 10 -60.45 24.13 -3.50
CA PHE A 10 -59.77 25.40 -3.26
C PHE A 10 -58.56 25.62 -4.20
N ASN A 11 -58.17 24.62 -5.00
CA ASN A 11 -57.04 24.72 -5.93
C ASN A 11 -57.48 24.70 -7.40
N LEU A 12 -58.11 25.78 -7.85
CA LEU A 12 -58.64 25.90 -9.21
C LEU A 12 -57.53 26.00 -10.28
N LEU A 13 -56.38 26.60 -9.94
CA LEU A 13 -55.27 26.83 -10.86
C LEU A 13 -54.23 25.69 -10.87
N GLY A 14 -54.28 24.77 -9.90
CA GLY A 14 -53.35 23.65 -9.76
C GLY A 14 -53.17 22.80 -11.03
N LYS A 15 -51.93 22.36 -11.28
CA LYS A 15 -51.59 21.49 -12.42
C LYS A 15 -52.05 20.05 -12.24
N CYS A 16 -52.06 19.55 -11.01
CA CYS A 16 -52.53 18.20 -10.67
C CYS A 16 -54.06 18.14 -10.66
N GLN A 17 -54.62 17.16 -11.36
CA GLN A 17 -56.05 16.87 -11.38
C GLN A 17 -56.40 15.75 -10.40
N SER A 18 -55.59 14.70 -10.35
CA SER A 18 -55.81 13.58 -9.44
C SER A 18 -54.56 12.73 -9.23
N VAL A 19 -54.60 11.90 -8.20
CA VAL A 19 -53.67 10.77 -8.02
C VAL A 19 -54.51 9.50 -8.00
N VAL A 20 -54.27 8.61 -8.95
CA VAL A 20 -54.85 7.28 -9.00
C VAL A 20 -53.82 6.29 -8.49
N TYR A 21 -54.24 5.35 -7.67
CA TYR A 21 -53.34 4.31 -7.17
C TYR A 21 -54.02 2.96 -7.17
N ASP A 22 -53.21 1.92 -7.35
CA ASP A 22 -53.61 0.52 -7.29
C ASP A 22 -52.60 -0.29 -6.47
N ASP A 23 -52.47 -1.58 -6.76
CA ASP A 23 -51.58 -2.48 -6.03
C ASP A 23 -50.14 -2.47 -6.58
N LYS A 24 -49.84 -1.69 -7.63
CA LYS A 24 -48.56 -1.70 -8.34
C LYS A 24 -47.94 -0.32 -8.57
N SER A 25 -48.75 0.73 -8.74
CA SER A 25 -48.24 2.05 -9.12
C SER A 25 -49.12 3.20 -8.63
N LEU A 26 -48.52 4.39 -8.65
CA LEU A 26 -49.20 5.69 -8.56
C LEU A 26 -49.21 6.35 -9.93
N VAL A 27 -50.39 6.75 -10.41
CA VAL A 27 -50.55 7.56 -11.61
C VAL A 27 -50.98 8.96 -11.21
N ILE A 28 -50.11 9.92 -11.43
CA ILE A 28 -50.37 11.35 -11.19
C ILE A 28 -50.89 11.96 -12.49
N GLU A 29 -52.14 12.40 -12.48
CA GLU A 29 -52.79 13.04 -13.64
C GLU A 29 -52.62 14.57 -13.54
N TYR A 30 -51.88 15.15 -14.49
CA TYR A 30 -51.79 16.60 -14.67
C TYR A 30 -52.72 17.07 -15.79
N LYS A 31 -52.94 18.39 -15.90
CA LYS A 31 -53.79 18.99 -16.94
C LYS A 31 -53.40 18.60 -18.37
N SER A 32 -52.11 18.34 -18.64
CA SER A 32 -51.58 18.11 -19.99
C SER A 32 -50.65 16.89 -20.09
N SER A 33 -50.49 16.12 -19.01
CA SER A 33 -49.59 14.97 -18.97
C SER A 33 -49.94 14.03 -17.82
N THR A 34 -49.39 12.83 -17.85
CA THR A 34 -49.44 11.88 -16.73
C THR A 34 -48.02 11.51 -16.31
N ARG A 35 -47.83 11.18 -15.04
CA ARG A 35 -46.60 10.59 -14.52
C ARG A 35 -46.95 9.32 -13.75
N THR A 36 -46.41 8.20 -14.18
CA THR A 36 -46.51 6.93 -13.46
C THR A 36 -45.29 6.76 -12.57
N VAL A 37 -45.51 6.28 -11.35
CA VAL A 37 -44.47 5.92 -10.39
C VAL A 37 -44.74 4.49 -9.97
N ASP A 38 -43.88 3.57 -10.39
CA ASP A 38 -44.00 2.18 -9.96
C ASP A 38 -43.60 2.08 -8.49
N TYR A 39 -44.30 1.24 -7.73
CA TYR A 39 -43.97 1.03 -6.31
C TYR A 39 -42.57 0.48 -6.11
N SER A 40 -42.03 -0.22 -7.12
CA SER A 40 -40.64 -0.66 -7.14
C SER A 40 -39.69 0.50 -6.93
N ASP A 41 -39.99 1.70 -7.44
CA ASP A 41 -39.05 2.83 -7.51
C ASP A 41 -39.12 3.72 -6.25
N ILE A 42 -40.06 3.42 -5.33
CA ILE A 42 -40.29 4.20 -4.11
C ILE A 42 -39.34 3.73 -3.00
N LEU A 43 -38.64 4.69 -2.40
CA LEU A 43 -37.63 4.47 -1.37
C LEU A 43 -38.16 4.53 0.07
N GLY A 44 -39.34 5.07 0.30
CA GLY A 44 -39.90 5.19 1.65
C GLY A 44 -41.37 5.53 1.66
N PHE A 45 -41.95 5.58 2.86
CA PHE A 45 -43.38 5.87 3.01
C PHE A 45 -43.71 7.29 2.57
N CYS A 46 -44.81 7.41 1.84
CA CYS A 46 -45.31 8.69 1.37
C CYS A 46 -45.70 9.57 2.56
N THR A 47 -45.31 10.83 2.52
CA THR A 47 -45.66 11.82 3.55
C THR A 47 -46.67 12.82 3.04
N ILE A 48 -47.49 13.34 3.95
CA ILE A 48 -48.51 14.33 3.63
C ILE A 48 -48.39 15.55 4.50
N GLU A 49 -48.46 16.71 3.87
CA GLU A 49 -48.50 17.99 4.55
C GLU A 49 -49.82 18.69 4.23
N ARG A 50 -50.44 19.29 5.24
CA ARG A 50 -51.66 20.09 5.04
C ARG A 50 -51.25 21.50 4.62
N SER A 51 -51.81 22.00 3.52
CA SER A 51 -51.65 23.39 3.08
C SER A 51 -53.02 24.06 2.87
N LEU A 52 -53.03 25.39 2.68
CA LEU A 52 -54.26 26.17 2.42
C LEU A 52 -55.00 25.73 1.15
N LEU A 53 -54.27 25.25 0.13
CA LEU A 53 -54.83 24.87 -1.17
C LEU A 53 -55.11 23.36 -1.28
N GLY A 54 -54.89 22.58 -0.22
CA GLY A 54 -55.02 21.12 -0.26
C GLY A 54 -53.87 20.40 0.45
N HIS A 55 -53.87 19.07 0.43
CA HIS A 55 -52.71 18.30 0.86
C HIS A 55 -51.61 18.33 -0.21
N ARG A 56 -50.37 18.28 0.27
CA ARG A 56 -49.19 17.98 -0.54
C ARG A 56 -48.71 16.58 -0.20
N LEU A 57 -48.66 15.72 -1.21
CA LEU A 57 -48.09 14.38 -1.15
C LEU A 57 -46.63 14.46 -1.59
N GLU A 58 -45.72 13.87 -0.82
CA GLU A 58 -44.31 13.72 -1.16
C GLU A 58 -43.99 12.23 -1.33
N ILE A 59 -43.40 11.88 -2.47
CA ILE A 59 -42.98 10.53 -2.84
C ILE A 59 -41.49 10.61 -3.12
N THR A 60 -40.68 9.86 -2.37
CA THR A 60 -39.25 9.77 -2.61
C THR A 60 -38.97 8.54 -3.46
N THR A 61 -38.33 8.75 -4.61
CA THR A 61 -37.93 7.70 -5.56
C THR A 61 -36.42 7.68 -5.73
N ASP A 62 -35.91 6.64 -6.39
CA ASP A 62 -34.50 6.57 -6.79
C ASP A 62 -34.05 7.81 -7.61
N ASP A 63 -34.94 8.38 -8.43
CA ASP A 63 -34.68 9.58 -9.26
C ASP A 63 -34.94 10.93 -8.56
N GLY A 64 -35.18 10.92 -7.25
CA GLY A 64 -35.41 12.12 -6.43
C GLY A 64 -36.82 12.25 -5.88
N VAL A 65 -37.21 13.48 -5.51
CA VAL A 65 -38.45 13.73 -4.76
C VAL A 65 -39.54 14.27 -5.67
N ILE A 66 -40.70 13.61 -5.65
CA ILE A 66 -41.91 14.01 -6.38
C ILE A 66 -42.89 14.64 -5.39
N GLN A 67 -43.20 15.92 -5.60
CA GLN A 67 -44.20 16.64 -4.79
C GLN A 67 -45.48 16.89 -5.59
N VAL A 68 -46.60 16.41 -5.05
CA VAL A 68 -47.93 16.55 -5.64
C VAL A 68 -48.81 17.39 -4.71
N GLY A 69 -48.96 18.67 -5.04
CA GLY A 69 -49.73 19.63 -4.25
C GLY A 69 -51.20 19.75 -4.67
N GLY A 70 -52.04 20.18 -3.73
CA GLY A 70 -53.41 20.59 -4.00
C GLY A 70 -54.43 19.46 -4.06
N LEU A 71 -54.14 18.36 -3.37
CA LEU A 71 -55.05 17.23 -3.21
C LEU A 71 -56.17 17.57 -2.21
N SER A 72 -57.35 17.00 -2.40
CA SER A 72 -58.50 17.25 -1.53
C SER A 72 -58.21 16.94 -0.06
N HIS A 73 -58.69 17.77 0.85
CA HIS A 73 -58.68 17.48 2.30
C HIS A 73 -59.68 16.41 2.71
N PHE A 74 -60.69 16.15 1.87
CA PHE A 74 -61.77 15.24 2.20
C PHE A 74 -61.31 13.78 2.10
N LYS A 75 -61.44 13.02 3.20
CA LYS A 75 -61.04 11.61 3.31
C LYS A 75 -59.60 11.33 2.84
N SER A 76 -58.72 12.30 2.96
CA SER A 76 -57.36 12.22 2.45
C SER A 76 -56.52 11.18 3.19
N ARG A 77 -56.58 11.14 4.53
CA ARG A 77 -55.84 10.20 5.38
C ARG A 77 -56.04 8.72 5.00
N PRO A 78 -57.28 8.18 4.90
CA PRO A 78 -57.49 6.79 4.45
C PRO A 78 -56.84 6.45 3.10
N HIS A 79 -56.82 7.39 2.16
CA HIS A 79 -56.17 7.16 0.87
C HIS A 79 -54.65 7.05 1.00
N PHE A 80 -54.04 7.89 1.85
CA PHE A 80 -52.60 7.84 2.10
C PHE A 80 -52.19 6.61 2.89
N ASP A 81 -52.97 6.21 3.89
CA ASP A 81 -52.77 4.96 4.62
C ASP A 81 -52.88 3.75 3.67
N ALA A 82 -53.83 3.77 2.73
CA ALA A 82 -53.95 2.73 1.71
C ALA A 82 -52.76 2.69 0.74
N ILE A 83 -52.24 3.85 0.31
CA ILE A 83 -51.01 3.92 -0.50
C ILE A 83 -49.82 3.36 0.28
N ASN A 84 -49.62 3.79 1.53
CA ASN A 84 -48.53 3.31 2.38
C ASN A 84 -48.62 1.82 2.69
N LEU A 85 -49.84 1.29 2.85
CA LEU A 85 -50.07 -0.15 2.96
C LEU A 85 -49.72 -0.88 1.66
N ALA A 86 -50.06 -0.33 0.50
CA ALA A 86 -49.77 -0.97 -0.80
C ALA A 86 -48.25 -1.03 -1.10
N ILE A 87 -47.49 0.01 -0.73
CA ILE A 87 -46.02 0.04 -0.92
C ILE A 87 -45.25 -0.72 0.16
N SER A 88 -45.86 -1.02 1.32
CA SER A 88 -45.20 -1.62 2.48
C SER A 88 -44.39 -2.88 2.13
N LYS A 89 -44.96 -3.78 1.32
CA LYS A 89 -44.31 -5.02 0.88
C LYS A 89 -43.06 -4.77 0.03
N MET A 90 -43.08 -3.72 -0.78
CA MET A 90 -41.91 -3.35 -1.60
C MET A 90 -40.81 -2.74 -0.73
N ILE A 91 -41.19 -1.86 0.20
CA ILE A 91 -40.27 -1.28 1.19
C ILE A 91 -39.63 -2.38 2.04
N GLU A 92 -40.40 -3.37 2.51
CA GLU A 92 -39.88 -4.53 3.24
C GLU A 92 -38.81 -5.29 2.43
N SER A 93 -39.10 -5.57 1.15
CA SER A 93 -38.13 -6.21 0.25
C SER A 93 -36.85 -5.38 0.11
N ARG A 94 -36.97 -4.05 -0.05
CA ARG A 94 -35.82 -3.13 -0.10
C ARG A 94 -35.02 -3.14 1.20
N ILE A 95 -35.67 -3.11 2.37
CA ILE A 95 -34.99 -3.24 3.67
C ILE A 95 -34.17 -4.54 3.72
N HIS A 96 -34.75 -5.66 3.29
CA HIS A 96 -34.06 -6.94 3.29
C HIS A 96 -32.82 -6.91 2.38
N ASN A 97 -32.94 -6.36 1.18
CA ASN A 97 -31.84 -6.25 0.22
C ASN A 97 -30.73 -5.33 0.77
N THR A 98 -31.07 -4.12 1.23
CA THR A 98 -30.11 -3.17 1.81
C THR A 98 -29.38 -3.78 3.00
N TYR A 99 -30.10 -4.43 3.93
CA TYR A 99 -29.48 -5.07 5.09
C TYR A 99 -28.59 -6.26 4.69
N SER A 100 -29.00 -7.03 3.68
CA SER A 100 -28.22 -8.14 3.12
C SER A 100 -26.92 -7.66 2.49
N GLU A 101 -26.97 -6.58 1.71
CA GLU A 101 -25.79 -5.95 1.10
C GLU A 101 -24.86 -5.38 2.16
N PHE A 102 -25.38 -4.58 3.10
CA PHE A 102 -24.61 -4.10 4.26
C PHE A 102 -23.93 -5.26 4.98
N SER A 103 -24.69 -6.30 5.34
CA SER A 103 -24.19 -7.47 6.06
C SER A 103 -23.10 -8.20 5.27
N LYS A 104 -23.26 -8.37 3.95
CA LYS A 104 -22.23 -8.97 3.10
C LYS A 104 -20.95 -8.14 3.10
N PHE A 105 -21.08 -6.81 3.05
CA PHE A 105 -19.96 -5.88 3.08
C PHE A 105 -19.13 -6.03 4.36
N VAL A 106 -19.77 -5.88 5.53
CA VAL A 106 -19.06 -5.90 6.84
C VAL A 106 -18.61 -7.30 7.27
N ASN A 107 -19.31 -8.37 6.86
CA ASN A 107 -18.94 -9.73 7.29
C ASN A 107 -17.83 -10.36 6.46
N ARG A 108 -17.70 -9.98 5.18
CA ARG A 108 -16.77 -10.65 4.27
C ARG A 108 -15.35 -10.11 4.38
N ARG A 109 -15.20 -8.79 4.56
CA ARG A 109 -13.89 -8.11 4.56
C ARG A 109 -13.83 -7.06 5.65
N TYR A 110 -12.61 -6.70 6.02
CA TYR A 110 -12.33 -5.55 6.86
C TYR A 110 -12.82 -4.27 6.17
N LEU A 111 -13.43 -3.35 6.92
CA LEU A 111 -13.91 -2.07 6.37
C LEU A 111 -12.73 -1.12 6.17
N ARG A 112 -12.20 -1.09 4.95
CA ARG A 112 -11.13 -0.16 4.56
C ARG A 112 -11.62 1.28 4.54
N GLU A 113 -10.71 2.22 4.77
CA GLU A 113 -11.00 3.66 4.73
C GLU A 113 -11.60 4.09 3.38
N SER A 114 -11.00 3.66 2.27
CA SER A 114 -11.49 3.91 0.89
C SER A 114 -12.88 3.36 0.60
N LYS A 115 -13.40 2.48 1.48
CA LYS A 115 -14.67 1.76 1.33
C LYS A 115 -15.78 2.27 2.25
N VAL A 116 -15.48 3.22 3.14
CA VAL A 116 -16.45 3.85 4.04
C VAL A 116 -17.59 4.52 3.27
N HIS A 117 -17.27 5.34 2.26
CA HIS A 117 -18.29 6.03 1.46
C HIS A 117 -19.16 5.07 0.64
N GLU A 118 -18.55 4.00 0.08
CA GLU A 118 -19.29 2.97 -0.64
C GLU A 118 -20.33 2.30 0.28
N LEU A 119 -19.93 1.88 1.49
CA LEU A 119 -20.84 1.32 2.48
C LEU A 119 -21.92 2.32 2.92
N GLN A 120 -21.58 3.59 3.08
CA GLN A 120 -22.56 4.62 3.41
C GLN A 120 -23.63 4.75 2.32
N SER A 121 -23.22 4.79 1.06
CA SER A 121 -24.15 4.92 -0.07
C SER A 121 -25.18 3.79 -0.18
N ILE A 122 -24.85 2.59 0.32
CA ILE A 122 -25.77 1.44 0.38
C ILE A 122 -26.94 1.72 1.34
N ILE A 123 -26.68 2.32 2.50
CA ILE A 123 -27.68 2.43 3.58
C ILE A 123 -28.33 3.82 3.66
N GLU A 124 -27.62 4.86 3.23
CA GLU A 124 -27.98 6.26 3.46
C GLU A 124 -29.37 6.66 2.92
N PRO A 125 -29.78 6.29 1.69
CA PRO A 125 -31.07 6.72 1.16
C PRO A 125 -32.26 6.27 2.03
N MET A 126 -32.22 5.00 2.47
CA MET A 126 -33.27 4.42 3.32
C MET A 126 -33.18 4.93 4.76
N VAL A 127 -31.97 5.04 5.31
CA VAL A 127 -31.76 5.46 6.71
C VAL A 127 -32.19 6.92 6.92
N LEU A 128 -31.92 7.81 5.98
CA LEU A 128 -32.37 9.21 6.05
C LEU A 128 -33.91 9.31 6.09
N LEU A 129 -34.60 8.53 5.25
CA LEU A 129 -36.07 8.49 5.22
C LEU A 129 -36.66 7.86 6.48
N PHE A 130 -36.02 6.80 6.99
CA PHE A 130 -36.37 6.15 8.25
C PHE A 130 -36.24 7.11 9.43
N ASN A 131 -35.13 7.86 9.51
CA ASN A 131 -34.87 8.80 10.59
C ASN A 131 -35.78 10.03 10.55
N ARG A 132 -36.16 10.49 9.35
CA ARG A 132 -37.09 11.61 9.18
C ARG A 132 -38.52 11.27 9.64
N ASN A 133 -38.97 10.03 9.49
CA ASN A 133 -40.36 9.65 9.76
C ASN A 133 -40.52 8.27 10.41
N ASN A 134 -39.81 8.02 11.52
CA ASN A 134 -39.76 6.72 12.18
C ASN A 134 -41.16 6.12 12.49
N GLU A 135 -42.11 6.96 12.91
CA GLU A 135 -43.47 6.52 13.26
C GLU A 135 -44.21 5.87 12.09
N SER A 136 -44.08 6.40 10.86
CA SER A 136 -44.72 5.79 9.69
C SER A 136 -44.12 4.42 9.38
N TRP A 137 -42.81 4.26 9.53
CA TRP A 137 -42.14 2.97 9.35
C TRP A 137 -42.59 1.98 10.41
N LYS A 138 -42.74 2.40 11.68
CA LYS A 138 -43.23 1.54 12.76
C LYS A 138 -44.68 1.06 12.55
N GLN A 139 -45.51 1.89 11.91
CA GLN A 139 -46.91 1.56 11.64
C GLN A 139 -47.07 0.58 10.47
N HIS A 140 -46.22 0.67 9.45
CA HIS A 140 -46.41 -0.03 8.18
C HIS A 140 -45.40 -1.15 7.91
N VAL A 141 -44.31 -1.24 8.68
CA VAL A 141 -43.27 -2.28 8.53
C VAL A 141 -43.40 -3.29 9.66
N PRO A 142 -43.32 -4.60 9.39
CA PRO A 142 -43.25 -5.62 10.44
C PRO A 142 -42.04 -5.44 11.38
N ASP A 143 -42.09 -6.05 12.56
CA ASP A 143 -41.07 -5.88 13.60
C ASP A 143 -39.64 -6.25 13.14
N GLU A 144 -39.49 -7.31 12.35
CA GLU A 144 -38.17 -7.83 11.96
C GLU A 144 -37.45 -6.88 10.97
N PRO A 145 -38.04 -6.45 9.85
CA PRO A 145 -37.43 -5.44 8.97
C PRO A 145 -37.27 -4.08 9.67
N PHE A 146 -38.20 -3.70 10.56
CA PHE A 146 -38.05 -2.47 11.35
C PHE A 146 -36.80 -2.51 12.24
N ARG A 147 -36.52 -3.64 12.91
CA ARG A 147 -35.29 -3.83 13.70
C ARG A 147 -34.03 -3.76 12.82
N LYS A 148 -34.06 -4.27 11.58
CA LYS A 148 -32.96 -4.12 10.63
C LYS A 148 -32.68 -2.65 10.33
N MET A 149 -33.71 -1.86 10.02
CA MET A 149 -33.56 -0.43 9.78
C MET A 149 -33.03 0.32 11.00
N LYS A 150 -33.51 -0.02 12.20
CA LYS A 150 -32.98 0.54 13.45
C LYS A 150 -31.48 0.28 13.59
N LYS A 151 -31.02 -0.94 13.34
CA LYS A 151 -29.57 -1.27 13.35
C LYS A 151 -28.79 -0.47 12.31
N LEU A 152 -29.29 -0.36 11.08
CA LEU A 152 -28.62 0.44 10.04
C LEU A 152 -28.52 1.92 10.44
N SER A 153 -29.57 2.44 11.07
CA SER A 153 -29.56 3.81 11.62
C SER A 153 -28.55 3.99 12.75
N GLU A 154 -28.33 2.99 13.60
CA GLU A 154 -27.32 3.05 14.67
C GLU A 154 -25.89 3.15 14.10
N PHE A 155 -25.66 2.62 12.90
CA PHE A 155 -24.37 2.73 12.21
C PHE A 155 -24.22 4.01 11.37
N TYR A 156 -25.28 4.77 11.12
CA TYR A 156 -25.21 5.99 10.30
C TYR A 156 -24.83 7.23 11.12
N PRO A 157 -23.91 8.09 10.63
CA PRO A 157 -23.10 7.93 9.43
C PRO A 157 -21.99 6.88 9.63
N ILE A 158 -21.64 6.13 8.56
CA ILE A 158 -20.67 5.03 8.64
C ILE A 158 -19.30 5.51 9.12
N SER A 159 -18.92 6.75 8.82
CA SER A 159 -17.68 7.36 9.32
C SER A 159 -17.54 7.29 10.84
N ASN A 160 -18.65 7.41 11.58
CA ASN A 160 -18.64 7.42 13.04
C ASN A 160 -18.64 6.02 13.64
N SER A 161 -19.10 5.02 12.89
CA SER A 161 -19.17 3.62 13.33
C SER A 161 -18.10 2.73 12.71
N ALA A 162 -17.23 3.28 11.86
CA ALA A 162 -16.23 2.52 11.11
C ALA A 162 -15.29 1.73 12.01
N GLU A 163 -14.77 2.34 13.09
CA GLU A 163 -13.88 1.67 14.05
C GLU A 163 -14.58 0.49 14.75
N PHE A 164 -15.82 0.68 15.20
CA PHE A 164 -16.61 -0.42 15.77
C PHE A 164 -16.80 -1.58 14.79
N LEU A 165 -17.10 -1.28 13.52
CA LEU A 165 -17.27 -2.31 12.48
C LEU A 165 -15.95 -3.05 12.19
N ARG A 166 -14.83 -2.33 12.19
CA ARG A 166 -13.47 -2.89 12.02
C ARG A 166 -13.12 -3.81 13.19
N ASP A 167 -13.33 -3.36 14.43
CA ASP A 167 -13.05 -4.15 15.63
C ASP A 167 -13.91 -5.40 15.68
N HIS A 168 -15.20 -5.28 15.40
CA HIS A 168 -16.10 -6.42 15.33
C HIS A 168 -15.64 -7.43 14.26
N HIS A 169 -15.17 -6.97 13.09
CA HIS A 169 -14.59 -7.84 12.07
C HIS A 169 -13.34 -8.55 12.59
N VAL A 170 -12.43 -7.82 13.21
CA VAL A 170 -11.17 -8.35 13.75
C VAL A 170 -11.45 -9.46 14.78
N GLN A 171 -12.29 -9.19 15.77
CA GLN A 171 -12.63 -10.17 16.82
C GLN A 171 -13.29 -11.44 16.24
N LYS A 172 -14.15 -11.27 15.24
CA LYS A 172 -14.78 -12.40 14.55
C LYS A 172 -13.76 -13.26 13.79
N VAL A 173 -12.79 -12.63 13.12
CA VAL A 173 -11.74 -13.37 12.38
C VAL A 173 -10.79 -14.07 13.36
N LEU A 174 -10.34 -13.38 14.40
CA LEU A 174 -9.45 -13.93 15.42
C LEU A 174 -10.05 -15.17 16.10
N SER A 175 -11.33 -15.11 16.47
CA SER A 175 -12.04 -16.24 17.07
C SER A 175 -12.27 -17.39 16.09
N SER A 176 -12.73 -17.09 14.87
CA SER A 176 -13.01 -18.13 13.86
C SER A 176 -11.77 -18.83 13.29
N ARG A 177 -10.59 -18.21 13.39
CA ARG A 177 -9.32 -18.73 12.84
C ARG A 177 -8.25 -18.95 13.90
N GLN A 178 -8.64 -19.13 15.16
CA GLN A 178 -7.72 -19.36 16.28
C GLN A 178 -6.70 -20.47 15.99
N SER A 179 -7.18 -21.64 15.54
CA SER A 179 -6.30 -22.77 15.20
C SER A 179 -5.27 -22.43 14.12
N PHE A 180 -5.61 -21.62 13.12
CA PHE A 180 -4.67 -21.21 12.09
C PHE A 180 -3.54 -20.35 12.70
N TYR A 181 -3.88 -19.39 13.56
CA TYR A 181 -2.89 -18.52 14.22
C TYR A 181 -2.03 -19.27 15.25
N ASP A 182 -2.54 -20.37 15.80
CA ASP A 182 -1.80 -21.22 16.72
C ASP A 182 -0.79 -22.13 16.02
N THR A 183 -1.01 -22.50 14.74
CA THR A 183 -0.22 -23.53 14.04
C THR A 183 0.58 -23.05 12.83
N ILE A 184 0.36 -21.83 12.33
CA ILE A 184 1.05 -21.34 11.12
C ILE A 184 2.57 -21.15 11.30
N GLU A 185 3.03 -21.01 12.55
CA GLU A 185 4.44 -20.83 12.91
C GLU A 185 4.87 -21.81 14.00
N SER A 186 6.18 -21.90 14.29
CA SER A 186 6.71 -22.81 15.33
C SER A 186 6.05 -22.59 16.68
N ASN A 187 5.78 -21.32 16.99
CA ASN A 187 5.08 -20.89 18.19
C ASN A 187 3.80 -20.19 17.76
N PRO A 188 2.73 -20.26 18.56
CA PRO A 188 1.53 -19.47 18.33
C PRO A 188 1.86 -17.99 18.17
N LEU A 189 1.21 -17.34 17.21
CA LEU A 189 1.37 -15.89 17.03
C LEU A 189 0.86 -15.15 18.28
N THR A 190 1.55 -14.08 18.69
CA THR A 190 1.08 -13.19 19.76
C THR A 190 -0.17 -12.43 19.33
N GLU A 191 -0.90 -11.81 20.27
CA GLU A 191 -2.10 -11.06 19.95
C GLU A 191 -1.83 -9.92 18.95
N GLU A 192 -0.72 -9.20 19.10
CA GLU A 192 -0.32 -8.10 18.22
C GLU A 192 0.07 -8.61 16.83
N GLN A 193 0.70 -9.77 16.74
CA GLN A 193 1.01 -10.41 15.46
C GLN A 193 -0.27 -10.86 14.74
N ARG A 194 -1.22 -11.45 15.47
CA ARG A 194 -2.53 -11.82 14.90
C ARG A 194 -3.29 -10.59 14.43
N LEU A 195 -3.31 -9.52 15.23
CA LEU A 195 -3.92 -8.25 14.86
C LEU A 195 -3.31 -7.70 13.56
N SER A 196 -1.97 -7.73 13.45
CA SER A 196 -1.25 -7.30 12.25
C SER A 196 -1.58 -8.12 11.00
N VAL A 197 -1.90 -9.41 11.17
CA VAL A 197 -2.36 -10.29 10.09
C VAL A 197 -3.80 -9.95 9.67
N VAL A 198 -4.70 -9.73 10.62
CA VAL A 198 -6.14 -9.55 10.37
C VAL A 198 -6.49 -8.14 9.89
N GLN A 199 -5.81 -7.11 10.40
CA GLN A 199 -6.00 -5.74 9.93
C GLN A 199 -5.65 -5.63 8.43
N ASP A 200 -6.60 -5.17 7.64
CA ASP A 200 -6.51 -5.13 6.18
C ASP A 200 -7.09 -3.83 5.64
N ASP A 201 -6.69 -2.70 6.24
CA ASP A 201 -6.97 -1.36 5.71
C ASP A 201 -6.19 -1.09 4.41
N ASP A 202 -6.44 0.03 3.75
CA ASP A 202 -5.77 0.42 2.50
C ASP A 202 -4.24 0.46 2.65
N PHE A 203 -3.78 1.02 3.77
CA PHE A 203 -2.37 1.08 4.14
C PHE A 203 -2.21 0.65 5.60
N ASN A 204 -1.38 -0.35 5.85
CA ASN A 204 -1.09 -0.83 7.19
C ASN A 204 0.42 -0.75 7.46
N MET A 205 0.82 0.01 8.47
CA MET A 205 2.22 0.09 8.91
C MET A 205 2.39 -0.69 10.21
N VAL A 206 3.20 -1.75 10.17
CA VAL A 206 3.53 -2.56 11.36
C VAL A 206 4.89 -2.14 11.88
N LEU A 207 4.91 -1.52 13.07
CA LEU A 207 6.15 -1.17 13.76
C LEU A 207 6.64 -2.37 14.58
N ALA A 208 7.85 -2.84 14.30
CA ALA A 208 8.36 -4.08 14.85
C ALA A 208 9.87 -4.00 15.14
N ALA A 209 10.24 -4.23 16.40
CA ALA A 209 11.64 -4.31 16.81
C ALA A 209 12.36 -5.50 16.15
N ALA A 210 13.69 -5.54 16.26
CA ALA A 210 14.46 -6.71 15.83
C ALA A 210 13.98 -7.96 16.60
N GLY A 211 13.90 -9.11 15.92
CA GLY A 211 13.51 -10.37 16.55
C GLY A 211 12.01 -10.59 16.84
N THR A 212 11.11 -9.62 16.60
CA THR A 212 9.67 -9.74 16.95
C THR A 212 8.82 -10.55 15.96
N GLY A 213 9.43 -11.31 15.05
CA GLY A 213 8.69 -12.15 14.11
C GLY A 213 8.10 -11.42 12.88
N LYS A 214 8.76 -10.36 12.39
CA LYS A 214 8.36 -9.67 11.13
C LYS A 214 8.11 -10.64 9.96
N THR A 215 9.03 -11.57 9.77
CA THR A 215 8.95 -12.59 8.72
C THR A 215 7.74 -13.51 8.95
N SER A 216 7.48 -13.91 10.20
CA SER A 216 6.32 -14.70 10.59
C SER A 216 4.99 -14.02 10.25
N VAL A 217 4.87 -12.73 10.58
CA VAL A 217 3.68 -11.94 10.25
C VAL A 217 3.48 -11.85 8.74
N MET A 218 4.54 -11.65 7.95
CA MET A 218 4.43 -11.61 6.48
C MET A 218 3.95 -12.94 5.90
N VAL A 219 4.50 -14.07 6.34
CA VAL A 219 4.06 -15.41 5.88
C VAL A 219 2.61 -15.64 6.27
N ALA A 220 2.28 -15.47 7.56
CA ALA A 220 0.93 -15.68 8.06
C ALA A 220 -0.10 -14.78 7.36
N LYS A 221 0.21 -13.50 7.14
CA LYS A 221 -0.69 -12.56 6.44
C LYS A 221 -0.93 -12.95 5.00
N THR A 222 0.13 -13.28 4.27
CA THR A 222 0.02 -13.70 2.86
C THR A 222 -0.82 -14.97 2.75
N THR A 223 -0.61 -15.93 3.65
CA THR A 223 -1.40 -17.17 3.70
C THR A 223 -2.86 -16.91 4.10
N ASP A 224 -3.12 -16.03 5.08
CA ASP A 224 -4.47 -15.69 5.54
C ASP A 224 -5.32 -15.07 4.42
N ILE A 225 -4.74 -14.11 3.68
CA ILE A 225 -5.37 -13.46 2.53
C ILE A 225 -5.80 -14.49 1.47
N ILE A 226 -4.91 -15.43 1.14
CA ILE A 226 -5.14 -16.45 0.10
C ILE A 226 -6.18 -17.48 0.57
N GLN A 227 -6.04 -18.03 1.78
CA GLN A 227 -6.98 -19.04 2.30
C GLN A 227 -8.40 -18.49 2.48
N ARG A 228 -8.53 -17.23 2.91
CA ARG A 228 -9.82 -16.55 3.06
C ARG A 228 -10.38 -16.01 1.74
N GLN A 229 -9.66 -16.19 0.63
CA GLN A 229 -10.06 -15.71 -0.70
C GLN A 229 -10.33 -14.20 -0.72
N LEU A 230 -9.53 -13.44 0.04
CA LEU A 230 -9.57 -11.98 0.04
C LEU A 230 -8.95 -11.41 -1.25
N ALA A 231 -7.98 -12.12 -1.79
CA ALA A 231 -7.36 -11.85 -3.09
C ALA A 231 -6.99 -13.19 -3.75
N LYS A 232 -6.93 -13.21 -5.09
CA LYS A 232 -6.35 -14.34 -5.81
C LYS A 232 -4.84 -14.39 -5.57
N PRO A 233 -4.18 -15.55 -5.62
CA PRO A 233 -2.72 -15.64 -5.45
C PRO A 233 -1.91 -14.68 -6.32
N GLU A 234 -2.33 -14.46 -7.57
CA GLU A 234 -1.71 -13.55 -8.53
C GLU A 234 -1.91 -12.05 -8.22
N GLU A 235 -2.85 -11.72 -7.33
CA GLU A 235 -3.13 -10.36 -6.85
C GLU A 235 -2.30 -10.01 -5.61
N VAL A 236 -1.55 -10.97 -5.04
CA VAL A 236 -0.74 -10.79 -3.83
C VAL A 236 0.74 -10.77 -4.19
N MET A 237 1.48 -9.81 -3.63
CA MET A 237 2.91 -9.66 -3.85
C MET A 237 3.63 -9.34 -2.54
N VAL A 238 4.75 -10.01 -2.30
CA VAL A 238 5.64 -9.81 -1.15
C VAL A 238 6.99 -9.35 -1.68
N LEU A 239 7.42 -8.16 -1.25
CA LEU A 239 8.67 -7.55 -1.69
C LEU A 239 9.74 -7.60 -0.59
N ALA A 240 10.90 -8.17 -0.91
CA ALA A 240 12.08 -8.14 -0.07
C ALA A 240 13.15 -7.19 -0.65
N TYR A 241 14.00 -6.63 0.21
CA TYR A 241 15.04 -5.71 -0.23
C TYR A 241 16.16 -6.40 -1.02
N GLY A 242 16.68 -7.53 -0.52
CA GLY A 242 17.77 -8.29 -1.11
C GLY A 242 17.39 -9.72 -1.50
N SER A 243 18.19 -10.34 -2.37
CA SER A 243 17.98 -11.73 -2.82
C SER A 243 17.99 -12.73 -1.67
N LYS A 244 18.93 -12.60 -0.73
CA LYS A 244 19.03 -13.45 0.47
C LYS A 244 17.74 -13.41 1.30
N ALA A 245 17.18 -12.22 1.54
CA ALA A 245 15.94 -12.06 2.29
C ALA A 245 14.73 -12.67 1.55
N ALA A 246 14.70 -12.54 0.21
CA ALA A 246 13.66 -13.18 -0.60
C ALA A 246 13.75 -14.71 -0.56
N GLU A 247 14.96 -15.27 -0.59
CA GLU A 247 15.22 -16.71 -0.53
C GLU A 247 14.86 -17.28 0.85
N GLU A 248 15.31 -16.64 1.93
CA GLU A 248 14.93 -16.97 3.30
C GLU A 248 13.40 -16.96 3.49
N LEU A 249 12.72 -15.92 2.96
CA LEU A 249 11.26 -15.83 2.99
C LEU A 249 10.59 -17.00 2.27
N LYS A 250 11.13 -17.43 1.12
CA LYS A 250 10.61 -18.56 0.34
C LYS A 250 10.80 -19.88 1.06
N GLU A 251 12.00 -20.15 1.55
CA GLU A 251 12.32 -21.36 2.31
C GLU A 251 11.45 -21.47 3.55
N ARG A 252 11.41 -20.40 4.37
CA ARG A 252 10.56 -20.34 5.55
C ARG A 252 9.09 -20.56 5.18
N SER A 253 8.59 -19.87 4.16
CA SER A 253 7.20 -20.04 3.70
C SER A 253 6.87 -21.50 3.40
N LYS A 254 7.74 -22.20 2.64
CA LYS A 254 7.56 -23.62 2.30
C LYS A 254 7.51 -24.50 3.53
N GLU A 255 8.45 -24.31 4.46
CA GLU A 255 8.49 -25.07 5.70
C GLU A 255 7.22 -24.88 6.54
N ARG A 256 6.76 -23.63 6.70
CA ARG A 256 5.57 -23.29 7.48
C ARG A 256 4.28 -23.80 6.86
N LEU A 257 4.09 -23.60 5.57
CA LEU A 257 2.92 -24.09 4.84
C LEU A 257 2.86 -25.62 4.90
N LYS A 258 4.00 -26.30 4.73
CA LYS A 258 4.07 -27.77 4.86
C LYS A 258 3.73 -28.23 6.28
N ALA A 259 4.28 -27.60 7.31
CA ALA A 259 4.01 -27.93 8.71
C ALA A 259 2.53 -27.71 9.09
N ALA A 260 1.90 -26.66 8.55
CA ALA A 260 0.48 -26.36 8.74
C ALA A 260 -0.47 -27.18 7.83
N ASN A 261 0.06 -28.16 7.08
CA ASN A 261 -0.69 -28.97 6.10
C ASN A 261 -1.44 -28.14 5.04
N ILE A 262 -0.83 -27.05 4.59
CA ILE A 262 -1.36 -26.14 3.57
C ILE A 262 -0.66 -26.44 2.25
N ASN A 263 -1.42 -26.98 1.28
CA ASN A 263 -0.90 -27.30 -0.06
C ASN A 263 -0.88 -26.06 -0.97
N PHE A 264 0.01 -25.12 -0.67
CA PHE A 264 0.22 -23.90 -1.46
C PHE A 264 1.69 -23.45 -1.37
N ASN A 265 2.21 -22.78 -2.41
CA ASN A 265 3.58 -22.26 -2.45
C ASN A 265 3.57 -20.75 -2.72
N LEU A 266 4.21 -19.97 -1.83
CA LEU A 266 4.33 -18.51 -1.92
C LEU A 266 5.47 -18.03 -2.85
N ASP A 267 6.23 -18.93 -3.47
CA ASP A 267 7.40 -18.59 -4.32
C ASP A 267 7.10 -17.57 -5.41
N LYS A 268 5.89 -17.62 -6.00
CA LYS A 268 5.46 -16.72 -7.06
C LYS A 268 5.10 -15.33 -6.55
N GLN A 269 4.70 -15.23 -5.29
CA GLN A 269 4.34 -13.97 -4.64
C GLN A 269 5.59 -13.23 -4.16
N ILE A 270 6.65 -13.95 -3.80
CA ILE A 270 7.86 -13.38 -3.19
C ILE A 270 8.90 -12.98 -4.25
N SER A 271 9.25 -11.70 -4.28
CA SER A 271 10.27 -11.15 -5.18
C SER A 271 11.07 -10.03 -4.52
N THR A 272 12.27 -9.76 -5.03
CA THR A 272 12.97 -8.50 -4.71
C THR A 272 12.39 -7.35 -5.55
N PHE A 273 12.55 -6.10 -5.09
CA PHE A 273 12.21 -4.91 -5.89
C PHE A 273 12.77 -4.96 -7.32
N HIS A 274 14.06 -5.28 -7.48
CA HIS A 274 14.70 -5.37 -8.80
C HIS A 274 14.10 -6.47 -9.68
N SER A 275 13.94 -7.69 -9.14
CA SER A 275 13.28 -8.79 -9.86
C SER A 275 11.87 -8.43 -10.32
N ARG A 276 11.09 -7.73 -9.48
CA ARG A 276 9.75 -7.29 -9.85
C ARG A 276 9.80 -6.20 -10.93
N GLY A 277 10.70 -5.24 -10.81
CA GLY A 277 10.93 -4.22 -11.83
C GLY A 277 11.24 -4.83 -13.20
N TYR A 278 12.11 -5.86 -13.24
CA TYR A 278 12.39 -6.58 -14.49
C TYR A 278 11.17 -7.27 -15.08
N GLN A 279 10.33 -7.91 -14.25
CA GLN A 279 9.09 -8.53 -14.72
C GLN A 279 8.14 -7.49 -15.37
N ILE A 280 7.96 -6.35 -14.72
CA ILE A 280 7.09 -5.27 -15.21
C ILE A 280 7.59 -4.74 -16.55
N ILE A 281 8.89 -4.44 -16.67
CA ILE A 281 9.45 -3.87 -17.90
C ILE A 281 9.43 -4.90 -19.03
N ALA A 282 9.81 -6.16 -18.75
CA ALA A 282 9.78 -7.22 -19.75
C ALA A 282 8.36 -7.45 -20.28
N GLN A 283 7.36 -7.47 -19.38
CA GLN A 283 5.95 -7.56 -19.75
C GLN A 283 5.51 -6.35 -20.60
N ALA A 284 5.87 -5.13 -20.22
CA ALA A 284 5.54 -3.92 -20.99
C ALA A 284 6.18 -3.91 -22.38
N GLN A 285 7.30 -4.61 -22.56
CA GLN A 285 8.03 -4.74 -23.83
C GLN A 285 7.70 -6.04 -24.60
N ASN A 286 6.70 -6.81 -24.15
CA ASN A 286 6.30 -8.09 -24.74
C ASN A 286 7.47 -9.06 -24.94
N MET A 287 8.36 -9.14 -23.95
CA MET A 287 9.52 -10.06 -23.96
C MET A 287 9.66 -10.79 -22.62
N SER A 288 10.49 -11.84 -22.60
CA SER A 288 10.85 -12.52 -21.36
C SER A 288 11.81 -11.70 -20.50
N VAL A 289 11.86 -12.00 -19.19
CA VAL A 289 12.81 -11.38 -18.26
C VAL A 289 14.25 -11.71 -18.67
N GLU A 290 14.48 -12.92 -19.16
CA GLU A 290 15.78 -13.39 -19.66
C GLU A 290 16.24 -12.57 -20.88
N GLU A 291 15.35 -12.28 -21.83
CA GLU A 291 15.65 -11.43 -22.99
C GLU A 291 15.92 -9.99 -22.56
N PHE A 292 15.07 -9.42 -21.70
CA PHE A 292 15.26 -8.06 -21.20
C PHE A 292 16.63 -7.88 -20.52
N ARG A 293 17.02 -8.84 -19.65
CA ARG A 293 18.32 -8.84 -18.98
C ARG A 293 19.47 -8.91 -19.99
N LYS A 294 19.35 -9.68 -21.07
CA LYS A 294 20.40 -9.75 -22.10
C LYS A 294 20.57 -8.44 -22.87
N LEU A 295 19.48 -7.72 -23.15
CA LEU A 295 19.48 -6.51 -23.97
C LEU A 295 20.05 -5.27 -23.27
N ARG A 296 19.93 -5.17 -21.95
CA ARG A 296 20.20 -3.93 -21.20
C ARG A 296 21.40 -4.00 -20.26
N MET A 297 22.08 -5.13 -20.17
CA MET A 297 23.31 -5.22 -19.39
C MET A 297 24.45 -4.58 -20.19
N SER A 298 24.96 -3.46 -19.70
CA SER A 298 26.19 -2.87 -20.24
C SER A 298 27.28 -3.93 -20.28
N ARG A 299 28.12 -3.91 -21.34
CA ARG A 299 29.32 -4.76 -21.39
C ARG A 299 30.18 -4.58 -20.12
N LEU A 300 30.14 -3.38 -19.53
CA LEU A 300 30.85 -2.99 -18.30
C LEU A 300 30.36 -3.69 -17.03
N VAL A 301 29.24 -4.44 -17.06
CA VAL A 301 28.83 -5.25 -15.90
C VAL A 301 29.74 -6.46 -15.72
N LYS A 302 30.47 -6.86 -16.75
CA LYS A 302 31.48 -7.92 -16.65
C LYS A 302 32.80 -7.32 -16.17
N ASP A 303 33.40 -7.92 -15.14
CA ASP A 303 34.63 -7.42 -14.51
C ASP A 303 35.74 -7.12 -15.51
N GLY A 304 35.99 -8.02 -16.48
CA GLY A 304 37.04 -7.80 -17.49
C GLY A 304 36.81 -6.58 -18.38
N ALA A 305 35.58 -6.36 -18.85
CA ALA A 305 35.25 -5.20 -19.67
C ALA A 305 35.16 -3.90 -18.85
N ARG A 306 34.79 -4.00 -17.57
CA ARG A 306 34.84 -2.87 -16.64
C ARG A 306 36.27 -2.39 -16.44
N LEU A 307 37.19 -3.32 -16.21
CA LEU A 307 38.62 -3.02 -16.06
C LEU A 307 39.19 -2.42 -17.34
N GLU A 308 38.90 -3.01 -18.50
CA GLU A 308 39.31 -2.49 -19.80
C GLU A 308 38.81 -1.05 -20.02
N PHE A 309 37.54 -0.77 -19.70
CA PHE A 309 36.96 0.56 -19.80
C PHE A 309 37.60 1.57 -18.85
N ILE A 310 37.76 1.21 -17.56
CA ILE A 310 38.41 2.08 -16.58
C ILE A 310 39.85 2.37 -17.02
N ASN A 311 40.58 1.34 -17.47
CA ASN A 311 41.95 1.50 -17.94
C ASN A 311 42.03 2.43 -19.15
N ASN A 312 41.19 2.21 -20.17
CA ASN A 312 41.20 3.06 -21.37
C ASN A 312 40.79 4.50 -21.04
N TRP A 313 39.78 4.67 -20.18
CA TRP A 313 39.39 6.00 -19.70
C TRP A 313 40.52 6.69 -18.95
N LEU A 314 41.24 5.98 -18.07
CA LEU A 314 42.40 6.52 -17.35
C LEU A 314 43.52 6.91 -18.31
N VAL A 315 43.83 6.08 -19.30
CA VAL A 315 44.85 6.39 -20.32
C VAL A 315 44.46 7.65 -21.07
N THR A 316 43.23 7.72 -21.60
CA THR A 316 42.75 8.92 -22.31
C THR A 316 42.78 10.16 -21.41
N PHE A 317 42.30 10.04 -20.16
CA PHE A 317 42.31 11.14 -19.20
C PHE A 317 43.74 11.65 -18.95
N ILE A 318 44.70 10.74 -18.72
CA ILE A 318 46.11 11.07 -18.48
C ILE A 318 46.75 11.71 -19.73
N GLU A 319 46.45 11.21 -20.93
CA GLU A 319 47.01 11.70 -22.18
C GLU A 319 46.46 13.08 -22.61
N GLU A 320 45.30 13.50 -22.09
CA GLU A 320 44.68 14.78 -22.45
C GLU A 320 45.48 16.01 -21.96
N SER A 321 46.15 15.93 -20.81
CA SER A 321 46.97 17.04 -20.29
C SER A 321 47.94 16.61 -19.18
N ASP A 322 49.02 17.38 -19.02
CA ASP A 322 49.93 17.23 -17.88
C ASP A 322 49.23 17.48 -16.53
N GLU A 323 48.20 18.33 -16.51
CA GLU A 323 47.37 18.59 -15.33
C GLU A 323 46.61 17.32 -14.91
N ASN A 324 46.05 16.57 -15.85
CA ASN A 324 45.34 15.33 -15.59
C ASN A 324 46.29 14.21 -15.12
N LEU A 325 47.48 14.11 -15.71
CA LEU A 325 48.52 13.20 -15.23
C LEU A 325 48.89 13.50 -13.76
N ASN A 326 49.11 14.77 -13.43
CA ASN A 326 49.41 15.18 -12.06
C ASN A 326 48.25 14.88 -11.10
N ALA A 327 47.01 15.17 -11.51
CA ALA A 327 45.82 14.86 -10.73
C ALA A 327 45.67 13.35 -10.49
N PHE A 328 45.96 12.52 -11.50
CA PHE A 328 45.96 11.07 -11.35
C PHE A 328 47.01 10.62 -10.32
N ILE A 329 48.26 11.06 -10.47
CA ILE A 329 49.37 10.76 -9.55
C ILE A 329 49.00 11.11 -8.10
N ASP A 330 48.41 12.29 -7.89
CA ASP A 330 47.99 12.77 -6.57
C ASP A 330 46.85 11.92 -5.97
N THR A 331 46.03 11.28 -6.83
CA THR A 331 44.87 10.48 -6.42
C THR A 331 45.17 8.98 -6.26
N VAL A 332 46.22 8.44 -6.90
CA VAL A 332 46.59 7.01 -6.83
C VAL A 332 46.86 6.55 -5.40
N TYR A 333 47.38 7.45 -4.56
CA TYR A 333 47.64 7.16 -3.15
C TYR A 333 46.75 8.01 -2.25
N TYR A 334 45.88 7.35 -1.50
CA TYR A 334 45.08 8.01 -0.46
C TYR A 334 46.02 8.67 0.54
N ALA A 335 45.93 9.98 0.70
CA ALA A 335 46.71 10.76 1.66
C ALA A 335 46.29 10.42 3.09
N TYR A 336 46.72 9.25 3.58
CA TYR A 336 46.64 8.94 4.99
C TYR A 336 47.61 9.88 5.71
N ASN A 337 47.07 10.81 6.51
CA ASN A 337 47.85 11.72 7.31
C ASN A 337 48.01 11.13 8.73
N PRO A 338 49.22 10.66 9.12
CA PRO A 338 49.48 10.12 10.45
C PRO A 338 49.12 11.07 11.59
N LEU A 339 49.22 12.38 11.34
CA LEU A 339 48.98 13.43 12.32
C LEU A 339 47.48 13.63 12.64
N LEU A 340 46.59 13.04 11.82
CA LEU A 340 45.15 13.05 12.03
C LEU A 340 44.64 11.75 12.68
N SER A 341 45.54 10.82 13.00
CA SER A 341 45.15 9.56 13.66
C SER A 341 44.83 9.80 15.14
N GLU A 342 43.74 9.20 15.62
CA GLU A 342 43.29 9.37 17.01
C GLU A 342 44.11 8.54 18.01
N SER A 343 44.87 7.54 17.54
CA SER A 343 45.74 6.67 18.35
C SER A 343 46.79 5.94 17.50
N GLU A 344 47.84 5.44 18.15
CA GLU A 344 48.89 4.62 17.51
C GLU A 344 48.30 3.31 16.95
N GLU A 345 47.33 2.70 17.64
CA GLU A 345 46.66 1.50 17.17
C GLU A 345 45.85 1.75 15.88
N ALA A 346 45.11 2.87 15.81
CA ALA A 346 44.41 3.29 14.61
C ALA A 346 45.38 3.59 13.46
N HIS A 347 46.57 4.09 13.78
CA HIS A 347 47.63 4.32 12.81
C HIS A 347 48.17 3.02 12.21
N GLN A 348 48.52 2.06 13.05
CA GLN A 348 49.01 0.75 12.61
C GLN A 348 47.95 -0.03 11.82
N GLU A 349 46.68 0.06 12.21
CA GLU A 349 45.57 -0.58 11.49
C GLU A 349 45.33 0.06 10.11
N ALA A 350 45.44 1.40 10.01
CA ALA A 350 45.32 2.12 8.74
C ALA A 350 46.46 1.83 7.75
N LEU A 351 47.63 1.40 8.23
CA LEU A 351 48.77 1.00 7.41
C LEU A 351 48.77 -0.49 7.04
N LYS A 352 48.01 -1.32 7.77
CA LYS A 352 48.06 -2.78 7.64
C LYS A 352 47.62 -3.25 6.25
N GLY A 353 48.52 -3.96 5.56
CA GLY A 353 48.27 -4.54 4.23
C GLY A 353 48.38 -3.57 3.05
N LYS A 354 48.75 -2.30 3.29
CA LYS A 354 49.06 -1.34 2.22
C LYS A 354 50.48 -1.56 1.71
N LYS A 355 50.64 -1.51 0.38
CA LYS A 355 51.95 -1.43 -0.28
C LYS A 355 52.12 -0.02 -0.83
N TYR A 356 53.26 0.59 -0.53
CA TYR A 356 53.61 1.93 -1.00
C TYR A 356 54.65 1.80 -2.09
N ILE A 357 54.31 2.20 -3.32
CA ILE A 357 55.20 2.05 -4.48
C ILE A 357 55.36 3.42 -5.15
N THR A 358 56.58 3.89 -5.30
CA THR A 358 56.86 5.15 -6.00
C THR A 358 56.55 5.01 -7.50
N LEU A 359 56.45 6.14 -8.22
CA LEU A 359 56.19 6.18 -9.67
C LEU A 359 57.24 5.41 -10.49
N ASN A 360 58.47 5.32 -9.99
CA ASN A 360 59.55 4.53 -10.60
C ASN A 360 59.61 3.08 -10.11
N GLY A 361 58.58 2.59 -9.41
CA GLY A 361 58.43 1.19 -9.04
C GLY A 361 59.19 0.74 -7.79
N VAL A 362 59.64 1.67 -6.94
CA VAL A 362 60.34 1.35 -5.69
C VAL A 362 59.33 1.17 -4.56
N GLU A 363 59.36 0.02 -3.89
CA GLU A 363 58.55 -0.23 -2.69
C GLU A 363 59.18 0.49 -1.48
N VAL A 364 58.40 1.31 -0.79
CA VAL A 364 58.80 2.11 0.38
C VAL A 364 57.92 1.77 1.60
N LYS A 365 58.31 2.20 2.80
CA LYS A 365 57.64 1.86 4.06
C LYS A 365 56.43 2.74 4.37
N GLY A 366 56.35 3.96 3.83
CA GLY A 366 55.28 4.91 4.14
C GLY A 366 54.91 5.89 3.02
N TYR A 367 53.77 6.58 3.21
CA TYR A 367 53.26 7.54 2.23
C TYR A 367 54.17 8.76 2.04
N GLN A 368 54.81 9.26 3.10
CA GLN A 368 55.75 10.37 3.02
C GLN A 368 56.95 10.03 2.11
N GLU A 369 57.44 8.81 2.19
CA GLU A 369 58.53 8.33 1.34
C GLU A 369 58.06 8.18 -0.12
N VAL A 370 56.78 7.82 -0.36
CA VAL A 370 56.21 7.86 -1.71
C VAL A 370 56.27 9.28 -2.28
N LEU A 371 55.89 10.29 -1.49
CA LEU A 371 55.94 11.69 -1.92
C LEU A 371 57.38 12.13 -2.24
N ILE A 372 58.35 11.79 -1.39
CA ILE A 372 59.76 12.13 -1.59
C ILE A 372 60.33 11.41 -2.82
N GLY A 373 60.15 10.10 -2.92
CA GLY A 373 60.62 9.30 -4.05
C GLY A 373 60.00 9.72 -5.38
N ASN A 374 58.69 10.05 -5.38
CA ASN A 374 58.00 10.60 -6.55
C ASN A 374 58.53 11.98 -6.92
N TRP A 375 58.79 12.86 -5.94
CA TRP A 375 59.36 14.17 -6.20
C TRP A 375 60.76 14.08 -6.80
N LEU A 376 61.63 13.22 -6.25
CA LEU A 376 62.98 12.98 -6.80
C LEU A 376 62.90 12.48 -8.24
N PHE A 377 62.06 11.46 -8.48
CA PHE A 377 61.85 10.90 -9.81
C PHE A 377 61.31 11.94 -10.82
N ARG A 378 60.31 12.73 -10.43
CA ARG A 378 59.71 13.78 -11.30
C ARG A 378 60.71 14.88 -11.68
N ASN A 379 61.71 15.13 -10.83
CA ASN A 379 62.78 16.09 -11.11
C ASN A 379 64.00 15.46 -11.80
N GLY A 380 63.91 14.19 -12.23
CA GLY A 380 65.01 13.48 -12.88
C GLY A 380 66.19 13.17 -11.96
N ILE A 381 65.98 13.20 -10.63
CA ILE A 381 67.01 12.95 -9.63
C ILE A 381 67.05 11.45 -9.34
N ASN A 382 68.17 10.81 -9.69
CA ASN A 382 68.40 9.40 -9.37
C ASN A 382 68.55 9.23 -7.86
N TYR A 383 67.89 8.21 -7.29
CA TYR A 383 68.05 7.89 -5.88
C TYR A 383 68.06 6.37 -5.64
N MET A 384 68.63 5.99 -4.51
CA MET A 384 68.42 4.67 -3.88
C MET A 384 67.58 4.84 -2.64
N TYR A 385 66.63 3.94 -2.44
CA TYR A 385 65.89 3.82 -1.18
C TYR A 385 66.63 2.87 -0.23
N GLU A 386 66.77 3.27 1.03
CA GLU A 386 67.45 2.53 2.11
C GLU A 386 68.78 1.82 1.73
N PRO A 387 69.76 2.52 1.12
CA PRO A 387 71.05 1.90 0.87
C PRO A 387 71.81 1.64 2.17
N ASN A 388 72.52 0.52 2.20
CA ASN A 388 73.41 0.19 3.30
C ASN A 388 74.67 1.06 3.26
N TYR A 389 74.70 2.10 4.10
CA TYR A 389 75.82 3.03 4.20
C TYR A 389 77.01 2.47 4.99
N ALA A 390 76.79 1.45 5.82
CA ALA A 390 77.81 0.89 6.71
C ALA A 390 79.02 0.30 5.97
N ASN A 391 78.90 0.03 4.66
CA ASN A 391 79.96 -0.57 3.85
C ASN A 391 80.66 0.40 2.87
N GLN A 392 80.24 1.67 2.77
CA GLN A 392 80.74 2.58 1.71
C GLN A 392 81.79 3.59 2.17
N THR A 393 81.83 3.93 3.45
CA THR A 393 82.88 4.77 4.02
C THR A 393 83.61 3.92 5.03
N GLY A 394 84.95 3.88 5.01
CA GLY A 394 85.78 3.10 5.94
C GLY A 394 85.70 3.57 7.40
N CYS A 395 84.53 4.03 7.85
CA CYS A 395 84.21 4.48 9.19
C CYS A 395 83.19 3.49 9.78
N ASP A 396 83.63 2.70 10.77
CA ASP A 396 82.75 1.83 11.53
C ASP A 396 81.91 2.70 12.49
N VAL A 397 80.68 3.01 12.08
CA VAL A 397 79.75 3.84 12.86
C VAL A 397 79.15 3.04 14.04
N GLY A 398 79.47 1.75 14.17
CA GLY A 398 79.05 0.90 15.29
C GLY A 398 77.58 0.44 15.26
N TYR A 399 76.81 0.85 14.24
CA TYR A 399 75.45 0.39 13.97
C TYR A 399 75.13 0.51 12.47
N PRO A 400 74.24 -0.35 11.92
CA PRO A 400 73.79 -0.24 10.54
C PRO A 400 73.04 1.07 10.34
N TYR A 401 73.54 1.92 9.45
CA TYR A 401 72.90 3.17 9.05
C TYR A 401 72.34 3.03 7.64
N ASN A 402 71.02 3.12 7.50
CA ASN A 402 70.30 3.09 6.22
C ASN A 402 69.47 4.37 6.14
N PRO A 403 69.97 5.47 5.55
CA PRO A 403 69.14 6.64 5.31
C PRO A 403 68.01 6.30 4.33
N ASP A 404 66.82 6.87 4.51
CA ASP A 404 65.65 6.57 3.68
C ASP A 404 65.94 6.77 2.19
N PHE A 405 66.65 7.84 1.83
CA PHE A 405 67.02 8.16 0.45
C PHE A 405 68.50 8.55 0.33
N HIS A 406 69.17 8.00 -0.67
CA HIS A 406 70.50 8.44 -1.13
C HIS A 406 70.39 8.92 -2.57
N VAL A 407 70.60 10.21 -2.76
CA VAL A 407 70.64 10.80 -4.10
C VAL A 407 71.95 10.40 -4.78
N ARG A 408 71.86 9.88 -6.00
CA ARG A 408 73.00 9.53 -6.85
C ARG A 408 73.20 10.61 -7.91
N ASP A 409 74.43 10.74 -8.39
CA ASP A 409 74.81 11.59 -9.53
C ASP A 409 74.65 13.11 -9.31
N THR A 410 74.70 13.59 -8.06
CA THR A 410 74.84 15.02 -7.70
C THR A 410 76.27 15.52 -7.74
#